data_AF-A0A0X3TFE1-F1
#
_entry.id   AF-A0A0X3TFE1-F1
#
_cell.length_a   1.000
_cell.length_b   1.000
_cell.length_c   1.000
_cell.angle_alpha   90.00
_cell.angle_beta   90.00
_cell.angle_gamma   90.00
#
_symmetry.space_group_name_H-M   'P 1'
#
loop_
_entity.id
_entity.type
_entity.pdbx_description
1 polymer ?
#
loop_
_entity_poly.entity_id
_entity_poly.type
_entity_poly.pdbx_seq_one_letter_code
_entity_poly.pdbx_strand_id
1 'polypeptide(L)' 'MCIGIGLALAFLLWFYSDALLSEYGLTEQVGATSIVVADHWEIVWTLWPLALLFMVLGGVMVLLFLKVRRRLVEER' A
#
# COMPACT_ATOMS: atom_id res chain seq x y z
N MET A 1 -12.40 -9.45 -14.24
CA MET A 1 -12.00 -8.13 -14.78
C MET A 1 -11.33 -7.26 -13.71
N CYS A 2 -11.96 -7.03 -12.55
CA CYS A 2 -11.36 -6.23 -11.46
C CYS A 2 -10.05 -6.82 -10.88
N ILE A 3 -9.93 -8.16 -10.84
CA ILE A 3 -8.74 -8.86 -10.31
C ILE A 3 -7.49 -8.60 -11.18
N GLY A 4 -7.64 -8.56 -12.51
CA GLY A 4 -6.53 -8.29 -13.42
C GLY A 4 -6.03 -6.85 -13.32
N ILE A 5 -6.95 -5.90 -13.17
CA ILE A 5 -6.62 -4.49 -12.91
C ILE A 5 -5.94 -4.36 -11.55
N GLY A 6 -6.42 -5.05 -10.51
CA GLY A 6 -5.79 -5.05 -9.19
C GLY A 6 -4.35 -5.58 -9.21
N LEU A 7 -4.09 -6.67 -9.93
CA LEU A 7 -2.74 -7.22 -10.12
C LEU A 7 -1.83 -6.28 -10.92
N ALA A 8 -2.35 -5.66 -11.98
CA ALA A 8 -1.59 -4.70 -12.77
C ALA A 8 -1.20 -3.46 -11.93
N LEU A 9 -2.12 -2.93 -11.11
CA LEU A 9 -1.81 -1.83 -10.20
C LEU A 9 -0.82 -2.24 -9.11
N ALA A 10 -0.93 -3.45 -8.54
CA ALA A 10 0.03 -3.94 -7.55
C ALA A 10 1.44 -4.09 -8.13
N PHE A 11 1.54 -4.56 -9.38
CA PHE A 11 2.81 -4.69 -10.09
C PHE A 11 3.40 -3.33 -10.46
N LEU A 12 2.56 -2.39 -10.90
CA LEU A 12 2.97 -1.01 -11.15
C LEU A 12 3.48 -0.37 -9.86
N LEU A 13 2.78 -0.59 -8.73
CA LEU A 13 3.17 -0.09 -7.43
C LEU A 13 4.53 -0.66 -7.03
N TRP A 14 4.73 -1.97 -7.17
CA TRP A 14 6.01 -2.63 -6.85
C TRP A 14 7.16 -2.04 -7.67
N PHE A 15 6.98 -1.94 -9.00
CA PHE A 15 8.02 -1.47 -9.90
C PHE A 15 8.35 0.01 -9.66
N TYR A 16 7.32 0.83 -9.43
CA TYR A 16 7.49 2.27 -9.20
C TYR A 16 8.02 2.56 -7.80
N SER A 17 7.74 1.68 -6.83
CA SER A 17 8.34 1.69 -5.51
C SER A 17 9.87 1.70 -5.68
N ASP A 18 10.48 0.62 -6.19
CA ASP A 18 11.95 0.51 -6.28
C ASP A 18 12.62 1.74 -6.94
N ALA A 19 12.01 2.30 -7.98
CA ALA A 19 12.53 3.47 -8.69
C ALA A 19 12.44 4.79 -7.89
N LEU A 20 11.43 4.96 -7.03
CA LEU A 20 11.25 6.15 -6.20
C LEU A 20 11.98 6.07 -4.86
N LEU A 21 12.14 4.86 -4.28
CA LEU A 21 12.76 4.70 -2.95
C LEU A 21 14.21 5.17 -2.89
N SER A 22 14.94 5.15 -4.01
CA SER A 22 16.35 5.59 -4.06
C SER A 22 16.56 7.05 -3.66
N GLU A 23 15.55 7.91 -3.77
CA GLU A 23 15.64 9.32 -3.39
C GLU A 23 15.21 9.59 -1.94
N TYR A 24 14.61 8.61 -1.26
CA TYR A 24 14.05 8.74 0.09
C TYR A 24 14.97 8.19 1.19
N GLY A 25 16.28 8.17 0.92
CA GLY A 25 17.31 7.82 1.89
C GLY A 25 17.64 8.99 2.80
N LEU A 26 17.53 8.79 4.12
CA LEU A 26 17.92 9.80 5.11
C LEU A 26 19.45 9.85 5.18
N THR A 27 20.05 10.88 4.59
CA THR A 27 21.49 11.12 4.62
C THR A 27 21.80 12.12 5.72
N GLU A 28 22.57 11.71 6.73
CA GLU A 28 23.08 12.63 7.75
C GLU A 28 24.55 12.95 7.47
N GLN A 29 24.89 14.23 7.64
CA GLN A 29 26.26 14.71 7.44
C GLN A 29 26.99 14.74 8.79
N VAL A 30 27.90 13.78 8.98
CA VAL A 30 28.73 13.68 10.18
C VAL A 30 30.14 14.16 9.83
N GLY A 31 30.48 15.38 10.24
CA GLY A 31 31.78 15.99 9.92
C GLY A 31 31.91 16.33 8.43
N ALA A 32 32.90 15.76 7.73
CA ALA A 32 33.13 15.99 6.30
C ALA A 32 32.54 14.88 5.40
N THR A 33 31.81 13.91 5.97
CA THR A 33 31.33 12.72 5.25
C THR A 33 29.81 12.58 5.40
N SER A 34 29.12 12.40 4.28
CA SER A 34 27.69 12.02 4.25
C SER A 34 27.57 10.51 4.46
N ILE A 35 26.83 10.10 5.48
CA ILE A 35 26.58 8.68 5.79
C ILE A 35 25.07 8.46 5.66
N VAL A 36 24.68 7.41 4.93
CA VAL A 36 23.27 6.99 4.85
C VAL A 36 22.93 6.31 6.17
N VAL A 37 22.09 6.95 6.99
CA VAL A 37 21.73 6.46 8.34
C VAL A 37 20.53 5.52 8.28
N ALA A 38 19.58 5.82 7.39
CA ALA A 38 18.42 4.97 7.16
C ALA A 38 18.02 5.08 5.69
N ASP A 39 18.20 4.00 4.95
CA ASP A 39 17.70 3.89 3.59
C ASP A 39 16.19 3.63 3.65
N HIS A 40 15.41 4.25 2.75
CA HIS A 40 13.99 3.94 2.54
C HIS A 40 13.02 4.32 3.69
N TRP A 41 13.47 5.11 4.68
CA TRP A 41 12.66 5.45 5.86
C TRP A 41 11.43 6.32 5.54
N GLU A 42 11.56 7.26 4.60
CA GLU A 42 10.46 8.16 4.25
C GLU A 42 9.34 7.45 3.47
N ILE A 43 9.57 6.21 3.03
CA ILE A 43 8.56 5.46 2.32
C ILE A 43 7.36 5.11 3.21
N VAL A 44 7.61 4.94 4.52
CA VAL A 44 6.56 4.64 5.50
C VAL A 44 5.54 5.79 5.55
N TRP A 45 6.04 7.03 5.49
CA TRP A 45 5.23 8.25 5.46
C TRP A 45 4.55 8.51 4.12
N THR A 46 4.99 7.85 3.05
CA THR A 46 4.34 7.93 1.73
C THR A 46 3.28 6.83 1.56
N LEU A 47 3.52 5.62 2.08
CA LEU A 47 2.65 4.46 1.90
C LEU A 47 1.51 4.33 2.91
N TRP A 48 1.59 4.99 4.08
CA TRP A 48 0.54 4.88 5.10
C TRP A 48 -0.88 5.26 4.64
N PRO A 49 -1.13 6.26 3.74
CA PRO A 49 -2.50 6.58 3.32
C PRO A 49 -3.06 5.48 2.43
N LEU A 50 -2.20 4.83 1.65
CA LEU A 50 -2.56 3.70 0.81
C LEU A 50 -2.93 2.49 1.66
N ALA A 51 -2.16 2.21 2.72
CA ALA A 51 -2.46 1.15 3.68
C ALA A 51 -3.83 1.37 4.37
N LEU A 52 -4.14 2.60 4.77
CA LEU A 52 -5.45 2.97 5.33
C LEU A 52 -6.58 2.76 4.32
N LEU A 53 -6.36 3.13 3.05
CA LEU A 53 -7.33 2.92 1.99
C LEU A 53 -7.63 1.43 1.77
N PHE A 54 -6.60 0.57 1.77
CA PHE A 54 -6.78 -0.88 1.69
C PHE A 54 -7.54 -1.45 2.89
N MET A 55 -7.30 -0.94 4.10
CA MET A 55 -8.02 -1.35 5.29
C MET A 55 -9.51 -1.03 5.19
N VAL A 56 -9.86 0.18 4.73
CA VAL A 56 -11.26 0.59 4.51
C VAL A 56 -11.91 -0.26 3.42
N LEU A 57 -11.22 -0.48 2.30
CA LEU A 57 -11.70 -1.35 1.22
C LEU A 57 -11.97 -2.77 1.70
N GLY A 58 -11.05 -3.34 2.48
CA GLY A 58 -11.23 -4.66 3.10
C GLY A 58 -12.47 -4.70 3.99
N GLY A 59 -12.66 -3.69 4.85
CA GLY A 59 -13.85 -3.58 5.71
C GLY A 59 -15.16 -3.51 4.91
N VAL A 60 -15.21 -2.66 3.88
CA VAL A 60 -16.38 -2.55 2.99
C VAL A 60 -16.66 -3.86 2.28
N MET A 61 -15.62 -4.54 1.79
CA MET A 61 -15.76 -5.81 1.08
C MET A 61 -16.29 -6.93 1.98
N VAL A 62 -15.85 -6.99 3.24
CA VAL A 62 -16.39 -7.94 4.24
C VAL A 62 -17.86 -7.62 4.54
N LEU A 63 -18.21 -6.35 4.76
CA LEU A 63 -19.60 -5.95 5.03
C LEU A 63 -20.52 -6.28 3.84
N LEU A 64 -20.08 -6.03 2.62
CA LEU A 64 -20.81 -6.40 1.40
C LEU A 64 -20.97 -7.91 1.29
N PHE A 65 -19.90 -8.68 1.55
CA PHE A 65 -19.95 -10.13 1.53
C PHE A 65 -20.97 -10.69 2.53
N LEU A 66 -20.94 -10.21 3.78
CA LEU A 66 -21.90 -10.60 4.81
C LEU A 66 -23.34 -10.21 4.44
N LYS A 67 -23.53 -9.02 3.87
CA LYS A 67 -24.85 -8.55 3.43
C LYS A 67 -25.42 -9.38 2.28
N VAL A 68 -24.58 -9.74 1.30
CA VAL A 68 -24.97 -10.63 0.20
C VAL A 68 -25.30 -12.02 0.73
N ARG A 69 -24.47 -12.59 1.60
CA ARG A 69 -24.72 -13.89 2.25
C ARG A 69 -26.04 -13.89 3.01
N ARG A 70 -26.34 -12.83 3.76
CA ARG A 70 -27.60 -12.73 4.51
C ARG A 70 -28.82 -12.72 3.59
N ARG A 71 -28.81 -11.94 2.52
CA ARG A 71 -29.94 -11.94 1.56
C ARG A 71 -30.15 -13.29 0.87
N LEU A 72 -29.06 -13.99 0.54
CA LEU A 72 -29.15 -15.32 -0.08
C LEU A 72 -29.70 -16.40 0.87
N VAL A 73 -29.53 -16.22 2.18
CA VAL A 73 -30.11 -17.11 3.20
C VAL A 73 -31.60 -16.79 3.43
N GLU A 74 -31.99 -15.52 3.32
CA GLU A 74 -33.37 -15.07 3.55
C GLU A 74 -34.33 -15.43 2.40
N GLU A 75 -33.80 -15.65 1.18
CA GLU A 75 -34.56 -16.07 -0.01
C GLU A 75 -34.72 -17.60 -0.13
N ARG A 76 -34.25 -18.39 0.85
CA ARG A 76 -34.40 -19.85 0.90
C ARG A 76 -35.39 -20.26 1.98
#